data_AF-A0A956C9K1-F1
#
_entry.id   AF-A0A956C9K1-F1
#
_cell.length_a   1.000
_cell.length_b   1.000
_cell.length_c   1.000
_cell.angle_alpha   90.00
_cell.angle_beta   90.00
_cell.angle_gamma   90.00
#
_symmetry.space_group_name_H-M   'P 1'
#
loop_
_entity.id
_entity.type
_entity.pdbx_description
1 polymer ?
#
loop_
_entity_poly.entity_id
_entity_poly.type
_entity_poly.pdbx_seq_one_letter_code
_entity_poly.pdbx_strand_id
1 'polypeptide(L)'
;MALFKSRPNFEVRVPNRLAPGQRFVAEVTAFMKRDVEVEFVDAWLTGVERAVVGSGNSAASAQEYITNLHARLMGPGKLAKGQQSFRCRFEIPEGAPPSYQTLSSTVSYRLMVHASIAWWPDRRSKFILEVAPKPQRGAPSPFVFASAEGPAGSEPYVEASVADQIVVPGEVLEGRVALFNAAFHGVKIAFVGRQTSRVGKRQATVDVQRYELTLPIQDRRDGDAIPFRTRVPALAPSFRSKLLRLDWVLRVSGMRRLARDVSAEAPLLVLPAGTPDPDKPRQAPPAVGTPRLNEVWAYIARELDMELSGEALHAKIGPVRIVVQQELRQGAGVYLVARLGYPSLGLSLDGGVLSGFSRLWGGAERVKRGEHYFAGRDTAQVEAFVDALALVSVDATIADVNDEELLLEKGEATQRHSEIHAFAVQALAIAKRWERAVGAIPPPAAFSDESVAAWRRLAAGIGAELVPASMSAAGQFEGRRARAETRFDADGAPMTTVVTLAMEPPIVTDVQSWNAEEGGDVHVSGGDAAVAALKEACLAFEVERELLSATLPAPLPSEAPALSAFARLVDLEIALRTQRSGYR
;
A
#
# COMPACT_ATOMS: atom_id res chain seq x y z
N MET A 1 88.23 -18.38 20.61
CA MET A 1 87.24 -17.48 19.97
C MET A 1 86.07 -18.33 19.48
N ALA A 2 84.88 -18.20 20.07
CA ALA A 2 83.72 -18.97 19.63
C ALA A 2 83.10 -18.30 18.38
N LEU A 3 83.25 -18.95 17.22
CA LEU A 3 82.80 -18.45 15.91
C LEU A 3 81.27 -18.35 15.72
N PHE A 4 80.47 -18.76 16.71
CA PHE A 4 79.01 -18.75 16.61
C PHE A 4 78.37 -17.77 17.60
N LYS A 5 77.92 -16.61 17.09
CA LYS A 5 77.06 -15.67 17.83
C LYS A 5 75.65 -16.25 18.01
N SER A 6 75.05 -16.07 19.18
CA SER A 6 73.65 -16.47 19.44
C SER A 6 72.68 -15.37 19.01
N ARG A 7 71.52 -15.73 18.45
CA ARG A 7 70.45 -14.76 18.15
C ARG A 7 69.54 -14.57 19.37
N PRO A 8 69.05 -13.35 19.62
CA PRO A 8 68.03 -13.15 20.64
C PRO A 8 66.72 -13.84 20.24
N ASN A 9 65.97 -14.30 21.23
CA ASN A 9 64.55 -14.61 21.08
C ASN A 9 63.73 -13.48 21.67
N PHE A 10 62.60 -13.16 21.05
CA PHE A 10 61.73 -12.09 21.49
C PHE A 10 60.39 -12.66 21.92
N GLU A 11 59.89 -12.16 23.04
CA GLU A 11 58.48 -12.25 23.43
C GLU A 11 57.92 -10.84 23.53
N VAL A 12 56.63 -10.70 23.23
CA VAL A 12 55.93 -9.42 23.32
C VAL A 12 54.67 -9.62 24.14
N ARG A 13 54.46 -8.72 25.11
CA ARG A 13 53.20 -8.57 25.83
C ARG A 13 52.48 -7.32 25.34
N VAL A 14 51.25 -7.51 24.89
CA VAL A 14 50.31 -6.50 24.38
C VAL A 14 48.91 -6.84 24.86
N PRO A 15 47.95 -5.90 24.84
CA PRO A 15 46.55 -6.24 25.04
C PRO A 15 46.10 -7.32 24.05
N ASN A 16 45.30 -8.29 24.51
CA ASN A 16 44.78 -9.37 23.67
C ASN A 16 43.92 -8.85 22.52
N ARG A 17 43.26 -7.71 22.73
CA ARG A 17 42.37 -7.07 21.77
C ARG A 17 42.61 -5.58 21.79
N LEU A 18 42.80 -5.01 20.61
CA LEU A 18 43.01 -3.57 20.41
C LEU A 18 41.78 -2.96 19.75
N ALA A 19 41.51 -1.69 19.98
CA ALA A 19 40.43 -0.93 19.34
C ALA A 19 41.00 0.26 18.53
N PRO A 20 40.26 0.77 17.53
CA PRO A 20 40.65 1.99 16.82
C PRO A 20 40.73 3.18 17.77
N GLY A 21 41.80 3.98 17.66
CA GLY A 21 42.12 5.08 18.57
C GLY A 21 42.78 4.65 19.88
N GLN A 22 42.93 3.34 20.15
CA GLN A 22 43.54 2.88 21.38
C GLN A 22 45.05 3.09 21.38
N ARG A 23 45.53 3.76 22.43
CA ARG A 23 46.94 3.77 22.81
C ARG A 23 47.25 2.54 23.65
N PHE A 24 48.38 1.88 23.38
CA PHE A 24 48.83 0.73 24.16
C PHE A 24 50.35 0.73 24.35
N VAL A 25 50.80 0.06 25.41
CA VAL A 25 52.21 -0.20 25.67
C VAL A 25 52.52 -1.62 25.20
N ALA A 26 53.54 -1.78 24.36
CA ALA A 26 54.11 -3.08 24.03
C ALA A 26 55.36 -3.31 24.87
N GLU A 27 55.35 -4.38 25.67
CA GLU A 27 56.53 -4.82 26.41
C GLU A 27 57.27 -5.88 25.59
N VAL A 28 58.49 -5.57 25.18
CA VAL A 28 59.33 -6.46 24.37
C VAL A 28 60.41 -7.04 25.27
N THR A 29 60.43 -8.36 25.40
CA THR A 29 61.42 -9.08 26.20
C THR A 29 62.37 -9.82 25.28
N ALA A 30 63.65 -9.49 25.36
CA ALA A 30 64.73 -10.16 24.65
C ALA A 30 65.38 -11.22 25.56
N PHE A 31 65.53 -12.44 25.05
CA PHE A 31 66.18 -13.56 25.71
C PHE A 31 67.48 -13.92 24.98
N MET A 32 68.58 -13.85 25.72
CA MET A 32 69.94 -14.01 25.19
C MET A 32 70.66 -15.16 25.90
N LYS A 33 71.13 -16.16 25.15
CA LYS A 33 71.95 -17.25 25.70
C LYS A 33 73.38 -16.80 26.04
N ARG A 34 73.85 -15.76 25.36
CA ARG A 34 75.15 -15.10 25.51
C ARG A 34 74.97 -13.63 25.19
N ASP A 35 75.93 -12.82 25.58
CA ASP A 35 75.96 -11.41 25.19
C ASP A 35 75.94 -11.25 23.66
N VAL A 36 75.16 -10.29 23.17
CA VAL A 36 75.04 -9.99 21.74
C VAL A 36 75.23 -8.50 21.51
N GLU A 37 76.24 -8.13 20.74
CA GLU A 37 76.39 -6.76 20.23
C GLU A 37 75.34 -6.50 19.15
N VAL A 38 74.60 -5.42 19.31
CA VAL A 38 73.56 -4.98 18.39
C VAL A 38 73.82 -3.54 17.96
N GLU A 39 73.53 -3.25 16.71
CA GLU A 39 73.52 -1.86 16.21
C GLU A 39 72.25 -1.15 16.67
N PHE A 40 71.15 -1.88 16.84
CA PHE A 40 69.91 -1.42 17.45
C PHE A 40 68.93 -2.55 17.73
N VAL A 41 67.91 -2.22 18.53
CA VAL A 41 66.67 -2.98 18.62
C VAL A 41 65.49 -2.05 18.34
N ASP A 42 64.64 -2.44 17.42
CA ASP A 42 63.46 -1.69 16.98
C ASP A 42 62.18 -2.48 17.09
N ALA A 43 61.07 -1.75 17.21
CA ALA A 43 59.73 -2.23 17.00
C ALA A 43 59.01 -1.43 15.89
N TRP A 44 58.30 -2.12 14.99
CA TRP A 44 57.37 -1.51 14.04
C TRP A 44 55.98 -2.07 14.24
N LEU A 45 54.99 -1.19 14.32
CA LEU A 45 53.59 -1.54 14.20
C LEU A 45 53.13 -1.27 12.77
N THR A 46 52.81 -2.31 12.03
CA THR A 46 52.34 -2.21 10.65
C THR A 46 50.91 -2.75 10.53
N GLY A 47 49.99 -1.92 10.09
CA GLY A 47 48.64 -2.31 9.67
C GLY A 47 48.58 -2.33 8.15
N VAL A 48 48.18 -3.46 7.57
CA VAL A 48 48.10 -3.64 6.12
C VAL A 48 46.75 -4.23 5.76
N GLU A 49 46.11 -3.66 4.74
CA GLU A 49 45.03 -4.31 4.03
C GLU A 49 45.47 -4.78 2.65
N ARG A 50 44.94 -5.92 2.22
CA ARG A 50 45.19 -6.53 0.91
C ARG A 50 43.85 -6.98 0.33
N ALA A 51 43.66 -6.73 -0.95
CA ALA A 51 42.50 -7.18 -1.69
C ALA A 51 42.93 -7.82 -3.02
N VAL A 52 42.18 -8.83 -3.46
CA VAL A 52 42.30 -9.48 -4.76
C VAL A 52 40.94 -9.46 -5.45
N VAL A 53 40.89 -9.00 -6.69
CA VAL A 53 39.68 -8.94 -7.53
C VAL A 53 39.92 -9.74 -8.81
N GLY A 54 39.02 -10.68 -9.10
CA GLY A 54 39.16 -11.63 -10.22
C GLY A 54 39.81 -12.96 -9.82
N SER A 55 40.03 -13.83 -10.80
CA SER A 55 40.56 -15.17 -10.60
C SER A 55 41.59 -15.54 -11.69
N GLY A 56 42.59 -16.35 -11.34
CA GLY A 56 43.62 -16.79 -12.28
C GLY A 56 44.43 -15.63 -12.87
N ASN A 57 44.77 -15.72 -14.15
CA ASN A 57 45.62 -14.72 -14.84
C ASN A 57 44.97 -13.33 -14.97
N SER A 58 43.67 -13.20 -14.74
CA SER A 58 42.97 -11.91 -14.73
C SER A 58 42.86 -11.30 -13.33
N ALA A 59 43.35 -11.97 -12.29
CA ALA A 59 43.30 -11.44 -10.92
C ALA A 59 44.18 -10.19 -10.79
N ALA A 60 43.62 -9.12 -10.22
CA ALA A 60 44.35 -7.94 -9.80
C ALA A 60 44.43 -7.93 -8.28
N SER A 61 45.58 -7.54 -7.72
CA SER A 61 45.74 -7.37 -6.27
C SER A 61 46.26 -5.98 -5.91
N ALA A 62 45.75 -5.42 -4.82
CA ALA A 62 46.29 -4.20 -4.21
C ALA A 62 46.64 -4.46 -2.74
N GLN A 63 47.58 -3.65 -2.24
CA GLN A 63 47.97 -3.62 -0.85
C GLN A 63 48.06 -2.16 -0.41
N GLU A 64 47.45 -1.82 0.71
CA GLU A 64 47.48 -0.49 1.31
C GLU A 64 47.97 -0.57 2.75
N TYR A 65 48.79 0.41 3.14
CA TYR A 65 49.16 0.59 4.53
C TYR A 65 48.10 1.42 5.25
N ILE A 66 47.61 0.88 6.36
CA ILE A 66 46.72 1.54 7.31
C ILE A 66 47.56 2.33 8.31
N THR A 67 48.64 1.72 8.80
CA THR A 67 49.59 2.34 9.72
C THR A 67 50.97 1.72 9.55
N ASN A 68 52.01 2.50 9.84
CA ASN A 68 53.40 2.05 9.86
C ASN A 68 54.17 2.89 10.87
N LEU A 69 54.04 2.55 12.15
CA LEU A 69 54.68 3.27 13.26
C LEU A 69 56.00 2.59 13.64
N HIS A 70 56.97 3.37 14.06
CA HIS A 70 58.31 2.91 14.43
C HIS A 70 58.69 3.40 15.83
N ALA A 71 59.35 2.54 16.59
CA ALA A 71 59.93 2.88 17.89
C ALA A 71 61.32 2.23 18.03
N ARG A 72 62.33 3.05 18.30
CA ARG A 72 63.66 2.55 18.71
C ARG A 72 63.64 2.16 20.18
N LEU A 73 63.88 0.88 20.46
CA LEU A 73 63.93 0.33 21.81
C LEU A 73 65.35 0.45 22.41
N MET A 74 66.37 0.34 21.55
CA MET A 74 67.77 0.39 21.93
C MET A 74 68.61 0.88 20.73
N GLY A 75 69.55 1.80 20.97
CA GLY A 75 70.58 2.16 19.99
C GLY A 75 71.72 1.14 19.94
N PRO A 76 72.91 1.53 19.41
CA PRO A 76 74.08 0.66 19.42
C PRO A 76 74.46 0.27 20.84
N GLY A 77 74.72 -1.00 21.08
CA GLY A 77 75.10 -1.49 22.40
C GLY A 77 75.10 -3.01 22.51
N LYS A 78 74.99 -3.50 23.74
CA LYS A 78 75.13 -4.91 24.07
C LYS A 78 73.88 -5.42 24.79
N LEU A 79 73.21 -6.40 24.19
CA LEU A 79 72.17 -7.20 24.85
C LEU A 79 72.87 -8.21 25.76
N ALA A 80 72.81 -8.00 27.07
CA ALA A 80 73.48 -8.86 28.05
C ALA A 80 72.86 -10.27 28.07
N LYS A 81 73.66 -11.30 28.35
CA LYS A 81 73.18 -12.66 28.62
C LYS A 81 72.06 -12.63 29.66
N GLY A 82 70.99 -13.38 29.41
CA GLY A 82 69.80 -13.42 30.26
C GLY A 82 68.61 -12.76 29.59
N GLN A 83 67.85 -11.99 30.37
CA GLN A 83 66.62 -11.33 29.93
C GLN A 83 66.79 -9.81 29.99
N GLN A 84 66.34 -9.12 28.94
CA GLN A 84 66.28 -7.66 28.91
C GLN A 84 64.92 -7.21 28.38
N SER A 85 64.28 -6.29 29.08
CA SER A 85 62.93 -5.82 28.76
C SER A 85 62.94 -4.38 28.28
N PHE A 86 62.14 -4.11 27.25
CA PHE A 86 61.94 -2.80 26.64
C PHE A 86 60.45 -2.47 26.63
N ARG A 87 60.12 -1.17 26.65
CA ARG A 87 58.74 -0.69 26.54
C ARG A 87 58.65 0.35 25.43
N CYS A 88 57.64 0.23 24.60
CA CYS A 88 57.29 1.25 23.62
C CYS A 88 55.79 1.50 23.60
N ARG A 89 55.37 2.68 23.14
CA ARG A 89 53.97 3.06 23.03
C ARG A 89 53.60 3.17 21.56
N PHE A 90 52.44 2.61 21.21
CA PHE A 90 51.83 2.75 19.90
C PHE A 90 50.38 3.18 20.04
N GLU A 91 49.82 3.70 18.95
CA GLU A 91 48.41 4.06 18.83
C GLU A 91 47.84 3.40 17.57
N ILE A 92 46.71 2.71 17.71
CA ILE A 92 45.93 2.27 16.54
C ILE A 92 45.19 3.50 16.00
N PRO A 93 45.29 3.83 14.70
CA PRO A 93 44.56 4.97 14.14
C PRO A 93 43.05 4.88 14.42
N GLU A 94 42.39 6.03 14.62
CA GLU A 94 40.96 6.06 14.92
C GLU A 94 40.08 5.44 13.81
N GLY A 95 40.49 5.57 12.55
CA GLY A 95 39.81 4.98 11.39
C GLY A 95 40.28 3.57 11.01
N ALA A 96 41.05 2.90 11.87
CA ALA A 96 41.59 1.57 11.59
C ALA A 96 40.45 0.53 11.43
N PRO A 97 40.37 -0.21 10.31
CA PRO A 97 39.41 -1.31 10.18
C PRO A 97 39.74 -2.47 11.12
N PRO A 98 38.76 -3.31 11.48
CA PRO A 98 39.03 -4.51 12.27
C PRO A 98 39.93 -5.49 11.52
N SER A 99 40.66 -6.33 12.26
CA SER A 99 41.34 -7.50 11.71
C SER A 99 40.32 -8.40 11.01
N TYR A 100 40.59 -8.77 9.76
CA TYR A 100 39.64 -9.46 8.90
C TYR A 100 40.38 -10.35 7.91
N GLN A 101 39.85 -11.53 7.61
CA GLN A 101 40.48 -12.45 6.68
C GLN A 101 39.45 -13.28 5.91
N THR A 102 39.61 -13.30 4.60
CA THR A 102 38.94 -14.21 3.67
C THR A 102 39.97 -14.81 2.70
N LEU A 103 39.53 -15.62 1.75
CA LEU A 103 40.41 -16.21 0.73
C LEU A 103 41.06 -15.16 -0.19
N SER A 104 40.37 -14.04 -0.44
CA SER A 104 40.78 -13.01 -1.41
C SER A 104 41.12 -11.67 -0.78
N SER A 105 40.95 -11.50 0.54
CA SER A 105 41.14 -10.21 1.20
C SER A 105 41.60 -10.38 2.65
N THR A 106 42.40 -9.43 3.14
CA THR A 106 42.91 -9.48 4.52
C THR A 106 43.16 -8.08 5.04
N VAL A 107 42.82 -7.84 6.31
CA VAL A 107 43.27 -6.72 7.13
C VAL A 107 44.06 -7.32 8.29
N SER A 108 45.35 -7.00 8.39
CA SER A 108 46.22 -7.55 9.44
C SER A 108 47.08 -6.48 10.07
N TYR A 109 47.22 -6.54 11.39
CA TYR A 109 48.11 -5.70 12.18
C TYR A 109 49.23 -6.56 12.73
N ARG A 110 50.46 -6.09 12.62
CA ARG A 110 51.65 -6.83 13.01
C ARG A 110 52.59 -5.94 13.79
N LEU A 111 53.07 -6.44 14.91
CA LEU A 111 54.23 -5.90 15.59
C LEU A 111 55.46 -6.68 15.16
N MET A 112 56.42 -6.02 14.54
CA MET A 112 57.71 -6.60 14.16
C MET A 112 58.79 -6.08 15.09
N VAL A 113 59.59 -6.97 15.68
CA VAL A 113 60.78 -6.63 16.45
C VAL A 113 62.01 -7.00 15.65
N HIS A 114 62.95 -6.07 15.46
CA HIS A 114 64.20 -6.28 14.71
C HIS A 114 65.39 -5.93 15.60
N ALA A 115 66.25 -6.90 15.85
CA ALA A 115 67.60 -6.63 16.33
C ALA A 115 68.57 -6.71 15.15
N SER A 116 69.26 -5.60 14.90
CA SER A 116 70.35 -5.56 13.94
C SER A 116 71.64 -5.99 14.62
N ILE A 117 72.31 -7.02 14.09
CA ILE A 117 73.46 -7.66 14.74
C ILE A 117 74.70 -7.42 13.89
N ALA A 118 75.69 -6.72 14.44
CA ALA A 118 76.90 -6.37 13.70
C ALA A 118 77.61 -7.62 13.14
N TRP A 119 77.82 -7.63 11.82
CA TRP A 119 78.50 -8.70 11.07
C TRP A 119 77.86 -10.09 11.24
N TRP A 120 76.54 -10.15 11.49
CA TRP A 120 75.79 -11.39 11.65
C TRP A 120 74.36 -11.22 11.10
N PRO A 121 73.66 -12.30 10.71
CA PRO A 121 72.28 -12.17 10.27
C PRO A 121 71.37 -11.66 11.39
N ASP A 122 70.63 -10.60 11.08
CA ASP A 122 69.64 -9.96 11.95
C ASP A 122 68.57 -10.92 12.49
N ARG A 123 68.01 -10.57 13.64
CA ARG A 123 66.82 -11.24 14.17
C ARG A 123 65.59 -10.39 13.90
N ARG A 124 64.61 -10.97 13.20
CA ARG A 124 63.26 -10.39 13.05
C ARG A 124 62.22 -11.36 13.63
N SER A 125 61.36 -10.86 14.50
CA SER A 125 60.22 -11.58 15.05
C SER A 125 58.93 -10.83 14.71
N LYS A 126 57.87 -11.54 14.35
CA LYS A 126 56.57 -10.96 13.95
C LYS A 126 55.49 -11.50 14.88
N PHE A 127 54.65 -10.60 15.38
CA PHE A 127 53.53 -10.90 16.26
C PHE A 127 52.26 -10.31 15.64
N ILE A 128 51.22 -11.11 15.47
CA ILE A 128 49.94 -10.67 14.89
C ILE A 128 49.10 -10.05 16.01
N LEU A 129 48.53 -8.87 15.75
CA LEU A 129 47.65 -8.17 16.67
C LEU A 129 46.21 -8.26 16.18
N GLU A 130 45.28 -8.49 17.11
CA GLU A 130 43.85 -8.43 16.84
C GLU A 130 43.33 -7.02 17.09
N VAL A 131 42.86 -6.36 16.03
CA VAL A 131 42.13 -5.09 16.14
C VAL A 131 40.65 -5.40 16.00
N ALA A 132 39.87 -5.15 17.05
CA ALA A 132 38.42 -5.19 17.04
C ALA A 132 37.85 -3.93 16.38
N PRO A 133 36.59 -3.94 15.94
CA PRO A 133 35.92 -2.71 15.54
C PRO A 133 35.59 -1.85 16.76
N LYS A 134 35.46 -0.54 16.55
CA LYS A 134 35.01 0.40 17.59
C LYS A 134 33.54 0.12 17.94
N PRO A 135 33.18 -0.11 19.21
CA PRO A 135 31.78 -0.26 19.60
C PRO A 135 31.10 1.11 19.58
N GLN A 136 30.22 1.33 18.61
CA GLN A 136 29.33 2.49 18.58
C GLN A 136 27.92 2.04 18.23
N ARG A 137 27.04 2.05 19.22
CA ARG A 137 25.62 1.79 19.04
C ARG A 137 24.89 3.11 18.78
N GLY A 138 24.14 3.18 17.69
CA GLY A 138 23.18 4.26 17.45
C GLY A 138 21.87 4.02 18.19
N ALA A 139 20.92 4.95 18.07
CA ALA A 139 19.55 4.70 18.52
C ALA A 139 18.94 3.54 17.70
N PRO A 140 18.06 2.71 18.31
CA PRO A 140 17.31 1.70 17.58
C PRO A 140 16.57 2.33 16.40
N SER A 141 16.62 1.67 15.25
CA SER A 141 15.91 2.12 14.05
C SER A 141 15.05 0.98 13.52
N PRO A 142 13.78 0.86 13.98
CA PRO A 142 12.83 -0.08 13.41
C PRO A 142 12.65 0.16 11.92
N PHE A 143 12.37 -0.91 11.18
CA PHE A 143 12.33 -0.81 9.73
C PHE A 143 11.36 -1.81 9.11
N VAL A 144 10.65 -1.38 8.07
CA VAL A 144 9.80 -2.21 7.20
C VAL A 144 10.44 -2.25 5.82
N PHE A 145 10.45 -3.42 5.20
CA PHE A 145 11.01 -3.65 3.87
C PHE A 145 10.21 -4.72 3.14
N ALA A 146 10.24 -4.68 1.82
CA ALA A 146 9.43 -5.56 0.99
C ALA A 146 10.14 -5.95 -0.32
N SER A 147 9.61 -6.97 -1.00
CA SER A 147 10.13 -7.44 -2.28
C SER A 147 9.80 -6.50 -3.45
N ALA A 148 8.78 -5.66 -3.28
CA ALA A 148 8.34 -4.64 -4.23
C ALA A 148 7.63 -3.50 -3.47
N GLU A 149 7.17 -2.48 -4.18
CA GLU A 149 6.40 -1.37 -3.61
C GLU A 149 4.91 -1.73 -3.38
N GLY A 150 4.66 -2.93 -2.84
CA GLY A 150 3.33 -3.52 -2.60
C GLY A 150 3.09 -4.82 -3.39
N PRO A 151 2.07 -5.61 -3.02
CA PRO A 151 1.64 -6.77 -3.79
C PRO A 151 0.93 -6.32 -5.08
N ALA A 152 1.53 -6.61 -6.23
CA ALA A 152 0.94 -6.32 -7.54
C ALA A 152 0.19 -7.54 -8.07
N GLY A 153 -1.11 -7.39 -8.34
CA GLY A 153 -1.89 -8.43 -9.01
C GLY A 153 -1.87 -9.78 -8.28
N SER A 154 -1.47 -10.83 -9.00
CA SER A 154 -1.23 -12.18 -8.48
C SER A 154 0.26 -12.49 -8.26
N GLU A 155 1.14 -11.49 -8.30
CA GLU A 155 2.56 -11.71 -8.11
C GLU A 155 2.88 -12.00 -6.64
N PRO A 156 3.67 -13.05 -6.34
CA PRO A 156 4.10 -13.37 -4.99
C PRO A 156 4.80 -12.16 -4.36
N TYR A 157 4.44 -11.85 -3.12
CA TYR A 157 4.97 -10.68 -2.42
C TYR A 157 5.34 -11.01 -0.98
N VAL A 158 6.42 -10.38 -0.51
CA VAL A 158 6.93 -10.52 0.85
C VAL A 158 7.10 -9.12 1.43
N GLU A 159 6.54 -8.92 2.61
CA GLU A 159 6.79 -7.77 3.46
C GLU A 159 7.37 -8.24 4.79
N ALA A 160 8.36 -7.54 5.31
CA ALA A 160 8.98 -7.88 6.59
C ALA A 160 9.31 -6.62 7.38
N SER A 161 9.36 -6.78 8.70
CA SER A 161 9.82 -5.73 9.60
C SER A 161 10.76 -6.29 10.64
N VAL A 162 11.65 -5.43 11.12
CA VAL A 162 12.56 -5.72 12.23
C VAL A 162 12.50 -4.60 13.25
N ALA A 163 12.69 -4.97 14.51
CA ALA A 163 12.74 -4.03 15.62
C ALA A 163 13.98 -3.12 15.56
N ASP A 164 15.05 -3.54 14.88
CA ASP A 164 16.30 -2.77 14.78
C ASP A 164 17.12 -3.19 13.55
N GLN A 165 17.72 -2.23 12.86
CA GLN A 165 18.72 -2.48 11.81
C GLN A 165 20.13 -2.68 12.38
N ILE A 166 20.36 -2.29 13.64
CA ILE A 166 21.63 -2.44 14.33
C ILE A 166 21.59 -3.74 15.15
N VAL A 167 22.46 -4.69 14.81
CA VAL A 167 22.50 -6.02 15.43
C VAL A 167 23.86 -6.29 16.07
N VAL A 168 23.85 -6.95 17.22
CA VAL A 168 25.06 -7.44 17.90
C VAL A 168 25.01 -8.98 17.90
N PRO A 169 26.08 -9.68 17.49
CA PRO A 169 26.17 -11.13 17.62
C PRO A 169 25.82 -11.61 19.04
N GLY A 170 24.92 -12.59 19.14
CA GLY A 170 24.40 -13.13 20.40
C GLY A 170 23.14 -12.44 20.95
N GLU A 171 22.80 -11.24 20.48
CA GLU A 171 21.52 -10.59 20.82
C GLU A 171 20.35 -11.26 20.10
N VAL A 172 19.13 -10.94 20.54
CA VAL A 172 17.91 -11.40 19.89
C VAL A 172 17.44 -10.37 18.88
N LEU A 173 17.25 -10.80 17.63
CA LEU A 173 16.55 -10.05 16.60
C LEU A 173 15.08 -10.47 16.57
N GLU A 174 14.19 -9.49 16.66
CA GLU A 174 12.75 -9.65 16.59
C GLU A 174 12.22 -8.99 15.33
N GLY A 175 11.30 -9.66 14.65
CA GLY A 175 10.69 -9.16 13.44
C GLY A 175 9.39 -9.86 13.12
N ARG A 176 8.78 -9.43 12.01
CA ARG A 176 7.55 -10.00 11.46
C ARG A 176 7.70 -10.15 9.96
N VAL A 177 6.99 -11.10 9.38
CA VAL A 177 6.93 -11.33 7.94
C VAL A 177 5.49 -11.56 7.54
N ALA A 178 5.02 -10.89 6.50
CA ALA A 178 3.74 -11.17 5.85
C ALA A 178 4.02 -11.62 4.41
N LEU A 179 3.21 -12.57 3.94
CA LEU A 179 3.34 -13.18 2.64
C LEU A 179 2.01 -13.02 1.92
N PHE A 180 2.08 -12.72 0.63
CA PHE A 180 0.89 -12.40 -0.17
C PHE A 180 0.90 -13.09 -1.53
N ASN A 181 -0.29 -13.29 -2.08
CA ASN A 181 -0.56 -13.68 -3.48
C ASN A 181 0.05 -15.01 -3.94
N ALA A 182 0.48 -15.88 -3.04
CA ALA A 182 0.99 -17.20 -3.43
C ALA A 182 0.90 -18.25 -2.33
N ALA A 183 0.86 -19.52 -2.73
CA ALA A 183 1.03 -20.64 -1.80
C ALA A 183 2.50 -20.76 -1.37
N PHE A 184 2.78 -20.35 -0.14
CA PHE A 184 4.08 -20.51 0.50
C PHE A 184 4.10 -21.71 1.44
N HIS A 185 5.26 -22.36 1.57
CA HIS A 185 5.42 -23.50 2.49
C HIS A 185 6.47 -23.25 3.59
N GLY A 186 7.12 -22.10 3.57
CA GLY A 186 8.09 -21.71 4.58
C GLY A 186 8.54 -20.26 4.38
N VAL A 187 9.12 -19.69 5.43
CA VAL A 187 9.87 -18.43 5.36
C VAL A 187 11.33 -18.74 5.62
N LYS A 188 12.22 -18.25 4.78
CA LYS A 188 13.66 -18.28 5.03
C LYS A 188 14.15 -16.91 5.46
N ILE A 189 14.88 -16.87 6.56
CA ILE A 189 15.56 -15.68 7.06
C ILE A 189 17.05 -15.93 6.94
N ALA A 190 17.77 -15.05 6.24
CA ALA A 190 19.19 -15.17 6.03
C ALA A 190 19.94 -13.88 6.38
N PHE A 191 21.04 -14.03 7.12
CA PHE A 191 22.05 -12.99 7.28
C PHE A 191 23.11 -13.21 6.19
N VAL A 192 23.26 -12.24 5.29
CA VAL A 192 24.19 -12.35 4.16
C VAL A 192 25.25 -11.25 4.27
N GLY A 193 26.51 -11.65 4.43
CA GLY A 193 27.65 -10.76 4.45
C GLY A 193 28.18 -10.54 3.03
N ARG A 194 28.17 -9.30 2.56
CA ARG A 194 28.65 -8.87 1.25
C ARG A 194 29.97 -8.15 1.38
N GLN A 195 31.03 -8.74 0.83
CA GLN A 195 32.34 -8.12 0.76
C GLN A 195 32.49 -7.40 -0.57
N THR A 196 32.71 -6.09 -0.55
CA THR A 196 33.17 -5.33 -1.71
C THR A 196 34.68 -5.11 -1.62
N SER A 197 35.40 -5.55 -2.66
CA SER A 197 36.84 -5.35 -2.81
C SER A 197 37.12 -4.41 -3.98
N ARG A 198 38.05 -3.46 -3.80
CA ARG A 198 38.47 -2.47 -4.81
C ARG A 198 39.96 -2.57 -5.07
N VAL A 199 40.34 -2.71 -6.34
CA VAL A 199 41.74 -2.78 -6.80
C VAL A 199 41.88 -1.93 -8.05
N GLY A 200 42.44 -0.73 -7.90
CA GLY A 200 42.50 0.27 -8.98
C GLY A 200 41.09 0.62 -9.48
N LYS A 201 40.84 0.45 -10.78
CA LYS A 201 39.51 0.66 -11.40
C LYS A 201 38.57 -0.54 -11.27
N ARG A 202 39.03 -1.68 -10.74
CA ARG A 202 38.23 -2.90 -10.63
C ARG A 202 37.55 -2.97 -9.28
N GLN A 203 36.28 -3.36 -9.28
CA GLN A 203 35.49 -3.61 -8.07
C GLN A 203 34.77 -4.94 -8.23
N ALA A 204 34.72 -5.74 -7.17
CA ALA A 204 33.86 -6.92 -7.09
C ALA A 204 33.14 -6.94 -5.74
N THR A 205 31.88 -7.37 -5.76
CA THR A 205 31.08 -7.65 -4.57
C THR A 205 30.74 -9.14 -4.56
N VAL A 206 31.02 -9.82 -3.46
CA VAL A 206 30.77 -11.25 -3.31
C VAL A 206 30.10 -11.53 -1.96
N ASP A 207 29.18 -12.49 -1.93
CA ASP A 207 28.63 -13.03 -0.69
C ASP A 207 29.72 -13.89 -0.02
N VAL A 208 30.24 -13.45 1.12
CA VAL A 208 31.35 -14.11 1.82
C VAL A 208 30.90 -14.94 3.02
N GLN A 209 29.72 -14.65 3.56
CA GLN A 209 29.15 -15.34 4.72
C GLN A 209 27.64 -15.40 4.57
N ARG A 210 27.06 -16.54 4.97
CA ARG A 210 25.61 -16.76 4.92
C ARG A 210 25.17 -17.64 6.07
N TYR A 211 24.20 -17.15 6.84
CA TYR A 211 23.56 -17.88 7.92
C TYR A 211 22.07 -17.92 7.66
N GLU A 212 21.46 -19.11 7.68
CA GLU A 212 20.05 -19.29 7.32
C GLU A 212 19.25 -19.94 8.44
N LEU A 213 17.99 -19.54 8.52
CA LEU A 213 16.95 -20.03 9.40
C LEU A 213 15.72 -20.26 8.51
N THR A 214 15.06 -21.41 8.67
CA THR A 214 13.77 -21.67 8.02
C THR A 214 12.68 -21.73 9.09
N LEU A 215 11.62 -20.96 8.88
CA LEU A 215 10.41 -20.94 9.69
C LEU A 215 9.30 -21.70 8.97
N PRO A 216 8.64 -22.67 9.61
CA PRO A 216 7.47 -23.31 9.03
C PRO A 216 6.29 -22.34 9.02
N ILE A 217 5.45 -22.45 8.00
CA ILE A 217 4.16 -21.76 7.92
C ILE A 217 3.09 -22.84 8.08
N GLN A 218 2.36 -22.83 9.21
CA GLN A 218 1.21 -23.71 9.43
C GLN A 218 -0.05 -22.85 9.53
N ASP A 219 -1.06 -23.20 8.73
CA ASP A 219 -2.43 -22.66 8.78
C ASP A 219 -2.51 -21.12 8.83
N ARG A 220 -1.79 -20.44 7.93
CA ARG A 220 -1.82 -18.97 7.80
C ARG A 220 -2.59 -18.53 6.58
N ARG A 221 -3.39 -17.48 6.74
CA ARG A 221 -4.05 -16.77 5.64
C ARG A 221 -3.05 -15.85 4.96
N ASP A 222 -3.36 -15.51 3.72
CA ASP A 222 -2.62 -14.52 2.97
C ASP A 222 -2.61 -13.18 3.74
N GLY A 223 -1.45 -12.54 3.86
CA GLY A 223 -1.28 -11.30 4.61
C GLY A 223 -1.14 -11.44 6.13
N ASP A 224 -1.30 -12.64 6.71
CA ASP A 224 -1.09 -12.84 8.14
C ASP A 224 0.37 -12.54 8.53
N ALA A 225 0.54 -11.75 9.60
CA ALA A 225 1.86 -11.49 10.15
C ALA A 225 2.41 -12.72 10.90
N ILE A 226 3.54 -13.22 10.43
CA ILE A 226 4.33 -14.30 11.03
C ILE A 226 5.44 -13.67 11.88
N PRO A 227 5.35 -13.69 13.22
CA PRO A 227 6.42 -13.19 14.07
C PRO A 227 7.61 -14.15 14.03
N PHE A 228 8.81 -13.60 14.11
CA PHE A 228 10.03 -14.38 14.33
C PHE A 228 10.90 -13.77 15.41
N ARG A 229 11.65 -14.66 16.07
CA ARG A 229 12.60 -14.32 17.11
C ARG A 229 13.81 -15.23 16.94
N THR A 230 14.97 -14.65 16.65
CA THR A 230 16.18 -15.42 16.42
C THR A 230 17.38 -14.79 17.12
N ARG A 231 18.32 -15.62 17.57
CA ARG A 231 19.59 -15.11 18.08
C ARG A 231 20.49 -14.78 16.89
N VAL A 232 21.04 -13.56 16.88
CA VAL A 232 22.00 -13.14 15.85
C VAL A 232 23.22 -14.07 15.93
N PRO A 233 23.60 -14.73 14.82
CA PRO A 233 24.72 -15.66 14.83
C PRO A 233 26.06 -14.94 15.04
N ALA A 234 27.16 -15.69 15.10
CA ALA A 234 28.50 -15.14 15.24
C ALA A 234 28.96 -14.43 13.94
N LEU A 235 28.42 -13.24 13.70
CA LEU A 235 28.67 -12.43 12.51
C LEU A 235 29.94 -11.58 12.67
N ALA A 236 30.70 -11.43 11.59
CA ALA A 236 31.78 -10.45 11.54
C ALA A 236 31.18 -9.02 11.52
N PRO A 237 31.73 -8.04 12.26
CA PRO A 237 31.19 -6.69 12.29
C PRO A 237 31.28 -5.99 10.94
N SER A 238 30.32 -5.12 10.63
CA SER A 238 30.35 -4.29 9.42
C SER A 238 31.52 -3.31 9.51
N PHE A 239 32.24 -3.11 8.40
CA PHE A 239 33.33 -2.13 8.34
C PHE A 239 33.59 -1.63 6.92
N ARG A 240 34.32 -0.52 6.84
CA ARG A 240 34.80 0.07 5.59
C ARG A 240 36.25 0.52 5.74
N SER A 241 37.08 0.19 4.76
CA SER A 241 38.49 0.59 4.62
C SER A 241 38.75 1.12 3.21
N LYS A 242 40.02 1.31 2.80
CA LYS A 242 40.30 1.85 1.45
C LYS A 242 40.03 0.79 0.38
N LEU A 243 40.45 -0.45 0.62
CA LEU A 243 40.31 -1.55 -0.35
C LEU A 243 39.09 -2.42 -0.11
N LEU A 244 38.54 -2.45 1.10
CA LEU A 244 37.52 -3.41 1.52
C LEU A 244 36.31 -2.73 2.15
N ARG A 245 35.15 -3.36 1.98
CA ARG A 245 33.92 -3.05 2.71
C ARG A 245 33.18 -4.35 2.99
N LEU A 246 32.69 -4.51 4.20
CA LEU A 246 31.81 -5.61 4.59
C LEU A 246 30.48 -5.01 5.04
N ASP A 247 29.44 -5.25 4.26
CA ASP A 247 28.06 -4.92 4.60
C ASP A 247 27.28 -6.20 4.91
N TRP A 248 26.25 -6.07 5.72
CA TRP A 248 25.30 -7.15 5.97
C TRP A 248 23.94 -6.79 5.44
N VAL A 249 23.22 -7.80 4.96
CA VAL A 249 21.79 -7.69 4.67
C VAL A 249 21.03 -8.80 5.39
N LEU A 250 19.85 -8.44 5.89
CA LEU A 250 18.82 -9.40 6.25
C LEU A 250 18.01 -9.68 5.00
N ARG A 251 18.02 -10.92 4.55
CA ARG A 251 17.16 -11.39 3.46
C ARG A 251 16.03 -12.22 4.05
N VAL A 252 14.80 -11.85 3.73
CA VAL A 252 13.60 -12.62 4.05
C VAL A 252 13.03 -13.15 2.75
N SER A 253 12.80 -14.46 2.67
CA SER A 253 12.31 -15.12 1.45
C SER A 253 11.09 -15.98 1.74
N GLY A 254 10.04 -15.81 0.94
CA GLY A 254 8.89 -16.71 0.93
C GLY A 254 9.18 -17.92 0.05
N MET A 255 9.22 -19.11 0.64
CA MET A 255 9.58 -20.35 -0.04
C MET A 255 8.40 -20.93 -0.82
N ARG A 256 8.60 -21.21 -2.11
CA ARG A 256 7.54 -21.72 -3.01
C ARG A 256 7.88 -23.11 -3.55
N ARG A 257 6.85 -23.94 -3.74
CA ARG A 257 7.03 -25.25 -4.39
C ARG A 257 7.06 -25.04 -5.90
N LEU A 258 8.05 -25.62 -6.58
CA LEU A 258 8.16 -25.63 -8.05
C LEU A 258 8.23 -24.24 -8.71
N ALA A 259 8.56 -23.19 -7.95
CA ALA A 259 8.72 -21.83 -8.45
C ALA A 259 9.89 -21.15 -7.75
N ARG A 260 10.34 -20.00 -8.28
CA ARG A 260 11.36 -19.18 -7.62
C ARG A 260 10.79 -18.56 -6.35
N ASP A 261 11.61 -18.56 -5.30
CA ASP A 261 11.34 -17.83 -4.07
C ASP A 261 11.29 -16.32 -4.36
N VAL A 262 10.39 -15.63 -3.68
CA VAL A 262 10.36 -14.16 -3.64
C VAL A 262 11.10 -13.70 -2.39
N SER A 263 11.88 -12.62 -2.50
CA SER A 263 12.70 -12.13 -1.39
C SER A 263 12.67 -10.62 -1.24
N ALA A 264 12.69 -10.17 0.01
CA ALA A 264 12.93 -8.79 0.42
C ALA A 264 14.29 -8.70 1.14
N GLU A 265 15.01 -7.60 0.98
CA GLU A 265 16.29 -7.37 1.66
C GLU A 265 16.28 -6.04 2.41
N ALA A 266 16.88 -6.03 3.60
CA ALA A 266 17.18 -4.82 4.37
C ALA A 266 18.66 -4.78 4.76
N PRO A 267 19.32 -3.62 4.71
CA PRO A 267 20.67 -3.48 5.24
C PRO A 267 20.68 -3.68 6.75
N LEU A 268 21.74 -4.33 7.25
CA LEU A 268 22.03 -4.48 8.67
C LEU A 268 23.39 -3.86 8.99
N LEU A 269 23.45 -3.16 10.12
CA LEU A 269 24.71 -2.76 10.74
C LEU A 269 25.06 -3.78 11.83
N VAL A 270 26.10 -4.58 11.60
CA VAL A 270 26.58 -5.56 12.58
C VAL A 270 27.67 -4.92 13.42
N LEU A 271 27.45 -4.84 14.74
CA LEU A 271 28.42 -4.36 15.72
C LEU A 271 29.25 -5.50 16.30
N PRO A 272 30.42 -5.21 16.93
CA PRO A 272 31.20 -6.23 17.63
C PRO A 272 30.41 -6.91 18.75
N ALA A 273 30.61 -8.23 18.90
CA ALA A 273 30.07 -9.00 20.01
C ALA A 273 30.47 -8.38 21.37
N GLY A 274 29.53 -8.36 22.32
CA GLY A 274 29.72 -7.77 23.64
C GLY A 274 29.69 -6.24 23.68
N THR A 275 29.26 -5.58 22.59
CA THR A 275 28.97 -4.14 22.64
C THR A 275 27.89 -3.89 23.69
N PRO A 276 28.16 -3.12 24.76
CA PRO A 276 27.21 -2.89 25.84
C PRO A 276 26.00 -2.10 25.35
N ASP A 277 24.86 -2.38 25.97
CA ASP A 277 23.57 -1.76 25.65
C ASP A 277 22.88 -1.29 26.94
N PRO A 278 23.33 -0.16 27.52
CA PRO A 278 22.87 0.22 28.85
C PRO A 278 21.38 0.64 28.89
N ASP A 279 20.79 1.05 27.76
CA ASP A 279 19.51 1.76 27.77
C ASP A 279 18.53 1.34 26.65
N LYS A 280 18.60 0.14 26.07
CA LYS A 280 17.67 -0.23 24.98
C LYS A 280 16.28 -0.62 25.51
N PRO A 281 15.25 0.24 25.36
CA PRO A 281 13.88 -0.23 25.46
C PRO A 281 13.65 -1.24 24.34
N ARG A 282 13.03 -2.37 24.68
CA ARG A 282 12.62 -3.37 23.69
C ARG A 282 11.51 -2.77 22.84
N GLN A 283 11.85 -2.29 21.65
CA GLN A 283 10.87 -1.82 20.68
C GLN A 283 10.26 -3.03 19.97
N ALA A 284 8.93 -3.04 19.85
CA ALA A 284 8.25 -4.02 19.03
C ALA A 284 8.55 -3.74 17.55
N PRO A 285 8.73 -4.78 16.71
CA PRO A 285 8.83 -4.56 15.27
C PRO A 285 7.53 -3.93 14.74
N PRO A 286 7.61 -3.03 13.75
CA PRO A 286 6.43 -2.44 13.12
C PRO A 286 5.45 -3.51 12.62
N ALA A 287 4.16 -3.18 12.55
CA ALA A 287 3.18 -4.04 11.90
C ALA A 287 3.54 -4.25 10.43
N VAL A 288 3.23 -5.45 9.92
CA VAL A 288 3.29 -5.85 8.50
C VAL A 288 2.04 -6.65 8.20
N GLY A 289 1.71 -6.81 6.92
CA GLY A 289 0.55 -7.61 6.57
C GLY A 289 -0.79 -6.89 6.79
N THR A 290 -1.84 -7.67 7.01
CA THR A 290 -3.19 -7.18 7.32
C THR A 290 -3.22 -6.20 8.50
N PRO A 291 -2.49 -6.40 9.62
CA PRO A 291 -2.44 -5.40 10.69
C PRO A 291 -1.95 -4.03 10.25
N ARG A 292 -0.89 -3.96 9.41
CA ARG A 292 -0.39 -2.68 8.87
C ARG A 292 -1.41 -2.04 7.96
N LEU A 293 -2.05 -2.85 7.13
CA LEU A 293 -3.09 -2.37 6.22
C LEU A 293 -4.28 -1.78 7.00
N ASN A 294 -4.71 -2.42 8.08
CA ASN A 294 -5.76 -1.91 8.95
C ASN A 294 -5.39 -0.56 9.60
N GLU A 295 -4.14 -0.39 10.02
CA GLU A 295 -3.65 0.91 10.52
C GLU A 295 -3.70 2.00 9.44
N VAL A 296 -3.37 1.66 8.18
CA VAL A 296 -3.47 2.57 7.03
C VAL A 296 -4.93 2.95 6.78
N TRP A 297 -5.84 1.98 6.71
CA TRP A 297 -7.28 2.25 6.53
C TRP A 297 -7.85 3.10 7.67
N ALA A 298 -7.50 2.80 8.92
CA ALA A 298 -7.96 3.57 10.08
C ALA A 298 -7.39 5.00 10.10
N TYR A 299 -6.19 5.20 9.57
CA TYR A 299 -5.64 6.54 9.39
C TYR A 299 -6.42 7.32 8.32
N ILE A 300 -6.64 6.73 7.13
CA ILE A 300 -7.39 7.35 6.03
C ILE A 300 -8.83 7.66 6.46
N ALA A 301 -9.48 6.74 7.17
CA ALA A 301 -10.83 6.92 7.71
C ALA A 301 -10.93 8.21 8.54
N ARG A 302 -9.97 8.41 9.47
CA ARG A 302 -9.93 9.61 10.32
C ARG A 302 -9.60 10.87 9.53
N GLU A 303 -8.68 10.81 8.56
CA GLU A 303 -8.29 11.98 7.76
C GLU A 303 -9.41 12.46 6.85
N LEU A 304 -10.17 11.54 6.27
CA LEU A 304 -11.23 11.84 5.31
C LEU A 304 -12.64 11.90 5.93
N ASP A 305 -12.75 11.80 7.25
CA ASP A 305 -14.03 11.75 7.99
C ASP A 305 -14.95 10.64 7.47
N MET A 306 -14.38 9.46 7.23
CA MET A 306 -15.09 8.24 6.83
C MET A 306 -15.15 7.27 8.01
N GLU A 307 -16.18 6.45 8.04
CA GLU A 307 -16.33 5.37 9.03
C GLU A 307 -15.62 4.10 8.52
N LEU A 308 -14.74 3.52 9.33
CA LEU A 308 -14.13 2.22 9.03
C LEU A 308 -14.98 1.11 9.64
N SER A 309 -15.55 0.23 8.81
CA SER A 309 -16.27 -0.96 9.24
C SER A 309 -15.68 -2.19 8.54
N GLY A 310 -15.03 -3.06 9.32
CA GLY A 310 -14.25 -4.18 8.77
C GLY A 310 -13.07 -3.67 7.94
N GLU A 311 -13.05 -4.01 6.65
CA GLU A 311 -12.01 -3.62 5.69
C GLU A 311 -12.54 -2.61 4.65
N ALA A 312 -13.64 -1.91 4.97
CA ALA A 312 -14.28 -0.94 4.09
C ALA A 312 -14.43 0.44 4.76
N LEU A 313 -14.16 1.50 3.99
CA LEU A 313 -14.47 2.87 4.36
C LEU A 313 -15.86 3.23 3.87
N HIS A 314 -16.66 3.77 4.77
CA HIS A 314 -18.02 4.20 4.51
C HIS A 314 -18.12 5.72 4.66
N ALA A 315 -18.82 6.37 3.74
CA ALA A 315 -19.18 7.77 3.88
C ALA A 315 -20.55 8.05 3.26
N LYS A 316 -21.14 9.18 3.64
CA LYS A 316 -22.37 9.68 3.04
C LYS A 316 -22.23 11.16 2.75
N ILE A 317 -22.47 11.56 1.50
CA ILE A 317 -22.46 12.96 1.07
C ILE A 317 -23.78 13.23 0.37
N GLY A 318 -24.63 14.05 1.00
CA GLY A 318 -26.00 14.27 0.54
C GLY A 318 -26.75 12.94 0.37
N PRO A 319 -27.29 12.65 -0.82
CA PRO A 319 -27.98 11.40 -1.09
C PRO A 319 -27.06 10.22 -1.45
N VAL A 320 -25.75 10.47 -1.68
CA VAL A 320 -24.79 9.46 -2.15
C VAL A 320 -24.17 8.71 -0.98
N ARG A 321 -24.25 7.39 -1.00
CA ARG A 321 -23.54 6.48 -0.09
C ARG A 321 -22.29 5.97 -0.77
N ILE A 322 -21.17 6.00 -0.08
CA ILE A 322 -19.86 5.64 -0.62
C ILE A 322 -19.31 4.49 0.20
N VAL A 323 -18.86 3.43 -0.48
CA VAL A 323 -18.15 2.31 0.13
C VAL A 323 -16.86 2.07 -0.64
N VAL A 324 -15.71 2.27 0.01
CA VAL A 324 -14.38 2.02 -0.56
C VAL A 324 -13.77 0.83 0.13
N GLN A 325 -13.41 -0.22 -0.61
CA GLN A 325 -12.83 -1.45 -0.04
C GLN A 325 -11.82 -2.09 -0.98
N GLN A 326 -11.09 -3.08 -0.47
CA GLN A 326 -10.29 -3.97 -1.29
C GLN A 326 -11.07 -5.22 -1.70
N GLU A 327 -10.93 -5.61 -2.96
CA GLU A 327 -11.49 -6.86 -3.47
C GLU A 327 -10.40 -7.70 -4.12
N LEU A 328 -10.27 -8.95 -3.68
CA LEU A 328 -9.42 -9.93 -4.33
C LEU A 328 -10.21 -10.62 -5.46
N ARG A 329 -9.78 -10.43 -6.69
CA ARG A 329 -10.35 -11.07 -7.89
C ARG A 329 -9.48 -12.21 -8.35
N GLN A 330 -10.08 -13.38 -8.53
CA GLN A 330 -9.36 -14.56 -9.01
C GLN A 330 -8.70 -14.27 -10.36
N GLY A 331 -7.38 -14.43 -10.43
CA GLY A 331 -6.59 -14.24 -11.66
C GLY A 331 -6.31 -12.79 -12.05
N ALA A 332 -6.97 -11.80 -11.45
CA ALA A 332 -6.74 -10.38 -11.71
C ALA A 332 -6.07 -9.64 -10.54
N GLY A 333 -6.00 -10.26 -9.36
CA GLY A 333 -5.33 -9.73 -8.18
C GLY A 333 -6.22 -8.84 -7.33
N VAL A 334 -5.59 -7.97 -6.53
CA VAL A 334 -6.32 -7.07 -5.62
C VAL A 334 -6.69 -5.78 -6.35
N TYR A 335 -7.91 -5.31 -6.12
CA TYR A 335 -8.45 -4.05 -6.62
C TYR A 335 -8.89 -3.17 -5.46
N LEU A 336 -8.72 -1.86 -5.60
CA LEU A 336 -9.51 -0.89 -4.84
C LEU A 336 -10.82 -0.68 -5.59
N VAL A 337 -11.93 -0.79 -4.87
CA VAL A 337 -13.28 -0.67 -5.42
C VAL A 337 -14.02 0.37 -4.61
N ALA A 338 -14.62 1.36 -5.29
CA ALA A 338 -15.53 2.33 -4.69
C ALA A 338 -16.92 2.16 -5.30
N ARG A 339 -17.90 1.84 -4.47
CA ARG A 339 -19.32 1.82 -4.83
C ARG A 339 -19.99 3.09 -4.35
N LEU A 340 -20.60 3.83 -5.27
CA LEU A 340 -21.36 5.03 -4.99
C LEU A 340 -22.82 4.74 -5.30
N GLY A 341 -23.64 4.54 -4.27
CA GLY A 341 -25.08 4.33 -4.41
C GLY A 341 -25.85 5.63 -4.23
N TYR A 342 -26.83 5.89 -5.10
CA TYR A 342 -27.61 7.12 -5.15
C TYR A 342 -29.07 6.87 -5.56
N PRO A 343 -29.99 7.83 -5.33
CA PRO A 343 -31.35 7.74 -5.85
C PRO A 343 -31.37 7.64 -7.36
N SER A 344 -32.32 6.88 -7.90
CA SER A 344 -32.48 6.69 -9.35
C SER A 344 -32.44 8.02 -10.11
N LEU A 345 -31.58 8.09 -11.12
CA LEU A 345 -31.49 9.23 -12.03
C LEU A 345 -32.69 9.30 -13.00
N GLY A 346 -33.36 8.16 -13.24
CA GLY A 346 -34.43 8.04 -14.23
C GLY A 346 -33.96 8.31 -15.65
N LEU A 347 -32.69 8.02 -15.95
CA LEU A 347 -32.10 8.16 -17.28
C LEU A 347 -32.03 6.84 -18.04
N SER A 348 -32.33 5.72 -17.37
CA SER A 348 -32.00 4.38 -17.86
C SER A 348 -30.51 4.28 -18.20
N LEU A 349 -29.67 4.90 -17.36
CA LEU A 349 -28.23 4.98 -17.53
C LEU A 349 -27.63 3.57 -17.52
N ASP A 350 -26.74 3.33 -18.48
CA ASP A 350 -25.88 2.16 -18.59
C ASP A 350 -24.51 2.64 -19.07
N GLY A 351 -23.44 2.19 -18.43
CA GLY A 351 -22.10 2.57 -18.84
C GLY A 351 -21.02 1.76 -18.16
N GLY A 352 -19.80 1.90 -18.67
CA GLY A 352 -18.66 1.16 -18.17
C GLY A 352 -17.55 1.12 -19.21
N VAL A 353 -16.70 0.10 -19.13
CA VAL A 353 -15.56 -0.07 -20.05
C VAL A 353 -16.00 -0.71 -21.37
N LEU A 354 -15.52 -0.18 -22.49
CA LEU A 354 -15.70 -0.78 -23.82
C LEU A 354 -14.91 -2.08 -23.96
N SER A 355 -15.49 -3.21 -23.54
CA SER A 355 -14.94 -4.55 -23.80
C SER A 355 -15.07 -4.95 -25.28
N GLY A 356 -14.17 -5.82 -25.76
CA GLY A 356 -14.10 -6.21 -27.18
C GLY A 356 -15.41 -6.79 -27.75
N PHE A 357 -16.25 -7.38 -26.90
CA PHE A 357 -17.56 -7.92 -27.29
C PHE A 357 -18.66 -6.85 -27.36
N SER A 358 -18.63 -5.84 -26.49
CA SER A 358 -19.62 -4.74 -26.49
C SER A 358 -19.40 -3.74 -27.63
N ARG A 359 -18.23 -3.75 -28.28
CA ARG A 359 -17.94 -3.01 -29.52
C ARG A 359 -18.66 -3.57 -30.75
N LEU A 360 -19.12 -4.83 -30.72
CA LEU A 360 -19.70 -5.52 -31.88
C LEU A 360 -21.23 -5.56 -31.90
N TRP A 361 -21.91 -5.28 -30.77
CA TRP A 361 -23.35 -5.54 -30.59
C TRP A 361 -24.13 -4.36 -29.95
N GLY A 362 -23.86 -3.11 -30.35
CA GLY A 362 -24.56 -1.93 -29.79
C GLY A 362 -25.19 -1.05 -30.86
N GLY A 363 -26.52 -1.11 -31.00
CA GLY A 363 -27.30 -0.26 -31.92
C GLY A 363 -27.82 1.05 -31.34
N ALA A 364 -27.63 1.31 -30.04
CA ALA A 364 -28.00 2.57 -29.40
C ALA A 364 -26.88 3.62 -29.51
N GLU A 365 -27.26 4.90 -29.57
CA GLU A 365 -26.33 6.02 -29.53
C GLU A 365 -25.61 6.05 -28.16
N ARG A 366 -24.28 6.19 -28.16
CA ARG A 366 -23.45 6.11 -26.95
C ARG A 366 -22.55 7.34 -26.84
N VAL A 367 -22.54 7.97 -25.67
CA VAL A 367 -21.55 8.99 -25.30
C VAL A 367 -20.25 8.27 -24.96
N LYS A 368 -19.16 8.57 -25.67
CA LYS A 368 -17.83 7.97 -25.43
C LYS A 368 -16.90 8.98 -24.77
N ARG A 369 -16.14 8.53 -23.78
CA ARG A 369 -15.07 9.30 -23.13
C ARG A 369 -13.88 8.38 -22.83
N GLY A 370 -12.85 8.45 -23.68
CA GLY A 370 -11.70 7.54 -23.60
C GLY A 370 -12.12 6.09 -23.86
N GLU A 371 -11.83 5.20 -22.91
CA GLU A 371 -12.20 3.78 -22.96
C GLU A 371 -13.62 3.48 -22.44
N HIS A 372 -14.29 4.49 -21.88
CA HIS A 372 -15.61 4.34 -21.28
C HIS A 372 -16.72 4.72 -22.27
N TYR A 373 -17.86 4.05 -22.12
CA TYR A 373 -19.11 4.41 -22.78
C TYR A 373 -20.19 4.69 -21.76
N PHE A 374 -21.14 5.53 -22.17
CA PHE A 374 -22.35 5.84 -21.43
C PHE A 374 -23.51 5.85 -22.42
N ALA A 375 -24.61 5.23 -22.04
CA ALA A 375 -25.84 5.14 -22.78
C ALA A 375 -26.99 5.44 -21.82
N GLY A 376 -28.08 5.91 -22.37
CA GLY A 376 -29.29 6.16 -21.61
C GLY A 376 -30.41 6.48 -22.57
N ARG A 377 -31.56 6.81 -22.01
CA ARG A 377 -32.76 7.15 -22.74
C ARG A 377 -32.57 8.33 -23.69
N ASP A 378 -31.81 9.33 -23.26
CA ASP A 378 -31.58 10.57 -24.00
C ASP A 378 -30.09 10.94 -23.96
N THR A 379 -29.47 11.01 -25.14
CA THR A 379 -28.02 11.26 -25.31
C THR A 379 -27.60 12.60 -24.70
N ALA A 380 -28.42 13.65 -24.82
CA ALA A 380 -28.10 14.98 -24.28
C ALA A 380 -28.18 15.01 -22.75
N GLN A 381 -29.12 14.26 -22.16
CA GLN A 381 -29.19 14.09 -20.70
C GLN A 381 -27.95 13.38 -20.16
N VAL A 382 -27.54 12.28 -20.81
CA VAL A 382 -26.34 11.51 -20.42
C VAL A 382 -25.07 12.36 -20.56
N GLU A 383 -24.91 13.09 -21.66
CA GLU A 383 -23.75 13.94 -21.88
C GLU A 383 -23.63 15.04 -20.82
N ALA A 384 -24.73 15.75 -20.54
CA ALA A 384 -24.76 16.79 -19.51
C ALA A 384 -24.39 16.25 -18.12
N PHE A 385 -24.92 15.08 -17.76
CA PHE A 385 -24.63 14.41 -16.49
C PHE A 385 -23.14 14.02 -16.38
N VAL A 386 -22.61 13.32 -17.38
CA VAL A 386 -21.23 12.83 -17.41
C VAL A 386 -20.22 13.99 -17.36
N ASP A 387 -20.48 15.06 -18.12
CA ASP A 387 -19.61 16.23 -18.16
C ASP A 387 -19.66 17.02 -16.84
N ALA A 388 -20.83 17.17 -16.23
CA ALA A 388 -20.98 17.86 -14.94
C ALA A 388 -20.33 17.10 -13.77
N LEU A 389 -20.36 15.76 -13.82
CA LEU A 389 -19.69 14.91 -12.83
C LEU A 389 -18.15 14.86 -13.06
N ALA A 390 -17.72 15.21 -14.28
CA ALA A 390 -16.32 15.22 -14.74
C ALA A 390 -15.63 13.85 -14.56
N LEU A 391 -16.36 12.79 -14.89
CA LEU A 391 -15.95 11.39 -14.76
C LEU A 391 -14.66 11.02 -15.51
N VAL A 392 -14.25 11.83 -16.50
CA VAL A 392 -13.07 11.57 -17.35
C VAL A 392 -11.75 11.95 -16.66
N SER A 393 -11.80 12.71 -15.56
CA SER A 393 -10.60 13.17 -14.84
C SER A 393 -10.21 12.27 -13.66
N VAL A 394 -10.80 11.08 -13.55
CA VAL A 394 -10.60 10.15 -12.44
C VAL A 394 -9.41 9.24 -12.77
N ASP A 395 -8.48 9.08 -11.82
CA ASP A 395 -7.38 8.11 -11.92
C ASP A 395 -7.85 6.74 -11.40
N ALA A 396 -8.98 6.31 -11.96
CA ALA A 396 -9.67 5.04 -11.74
C ALA A 396 -10.52 4.71 -12.96
N THR A 397 -10.79 3.43 -13.16
CA THR A 397 -11.69 2.92 -14.20
C THR A 397 -13.13 2.97 -13.71
N ILE A 398 -14.05 3.43 -14.55
CA ILE A 398 -15.49 3.30 -14.31
C ILE A 398 -15.87 1.91 -14.82
N ALA A 399 -15.91 0.95 -13.91
CA ALA A 399 -16.16 -0.43 -14.25
C ALA A 399 -17.62 -0.65 -14.67
N ASP A 400 -18.53 0.01 -13.98
CA ASP A 400 -19.97 -0.02 -14.22
C ASP A 400 -20.62 1.29 -13.75
N VAL A 401 -21.67 1.72 -14.44
CA VAL A 401 -22.53 2.82 -13.99
C VAL A 401 -23.95 2.59 -14.48
N ASN A 402 -24.91 2.75 -13.58
CA ASN A 402 -26.31 2.69 -13.89
C ASN A 402 -27.10 3.80 -13.17
N ASP A 403 -28.42 3.74 -13.26
CA ASP A 403 -29.31 4.75 -12.68
C ASP A 403 -29.22 4.88 -11.15
N GLU A 404 -28.69 3.90 -10.43
CA GLU A 404 -28.65 3.86 -8.96
C GLU A 404 -27.25 3.67 -8.37
N GLU A 405 -26.28 3.22 -9.16
CA GLU A 405 -24.93 2.91 -8.70
C GLU A 405 -23.85 3.31 -9.72
N LEU A 406 -22.73 3.82 -9.19
CA LEU A 406 -21.47 4.00 -9.90
C LEU A 406 -20.37 3.16 -9.23
N LEU A 407 -19.72 2.32 -10.02
CA LEU A 407 -18.63 1.45 -9.60
C LEU A 407 -17.30 1.95 -10.18
N LEU A 408 -16.41 2.40 -9.30
CA LEU A 408 -15.04 2.78 -9.64
C LEU A 408 -14.07 1.70 -9.19
N GLU A 409 -13.05 1.44 -10.01
CA GLU A 409 -12.06 0.43 -9.72
C GLU A 409 -10.65 0.90 -10.06
N LYS A 410 -9.68 0.50 -9.25
CA LYS A 410 -8.27 0.71 -9.52
C LYS A 410 -7.49 -0.56 -9.24
N GLY A 411 -6.89 -1.12 -10.28
CA GLY A 411 -5.98 -2.27 -10.17
C GLY A 411 -4.61 -1.85 -9.63
N GLU A 412 -3.83 -2.84 -9.18
CA GLU A 412 -2.39 -2.71 -8.85
C GLU A 412 -2.01 -1.74 -7.71
N ALA A 413 -2.97 -1.05 -7.09
CA ALA A 413 -2.74 0.10 -6.21
C ALA A 413 -3.08 -0.10 -4.73
N THR A 414 -2.93 -1.32 -4.20
CA THR A 414 -3.78 -1.78 -3.09
C THR A 414 -3.18 -1.71 -1.70
N GLN A 415 -1.91 -1.33 -1.52
CA GLN A 415 -1.32 -1.24 -0.17
C GLN A 415 -0.51 0.03 0.11
N ARG A 416 -0.48 0.96 -0.85
CA ARG A 416 0.15 2.26 -0.62
C ARG A 416 -0.86 3.21 -0.01
N HIS A 417 -0.48 3.75 1.15
CA HIS A 417 -1.29 4.75 1.83
C HIS A 417 -1.71 5.89 0.90
N SER A 418 -0.78 6.44 0.12
CA SER A 418 -1.08 7.54 -0.82
C SER A 418 -2.08 7.17 -1.90
N GLU A 419 -2.09 5.92 -2.38
CA GLU A 419 -2.98 5.46 -3.45
C GLU A 419 -4.38 5.18 -2.93
N ILE A 420 -4.51 4.48 -1.78
CA ILE A 420 -5.81 4.28 -1.12
C ILE A 420 -6.42 5.62 -0.76
N HIS A 421 -5.63 6.54 -0.20
CA HIS A 421 -6.08 7.89 0.13
C HIS A 421 -6.53 8.65 -1.12
N ALA A 422 -5.70 8.71 -2.18
CA ALA A 422 -6.06 9.40 -3.41
C ALA A 422 -7.34 8.84 -4.06
N PHE A 423 -7.51 7.51 -4.05
CA PHE A 423 -8.71 6.85 -4.57
C PHE A 423 -9.96 7.20 -3.75
N ALA A 424 -9.89 7.15 -2.42
CA ALA A 424 -10.99 7.55 -1.55
C ALA A 424 -11.35 9.04 -1.72
N VAL A 425 -10.36 9.92 -1.86
CA VAL A 425 -10.56 11.35 -2.17
C VAL A 425 -11.31 11.54 -3.48
N GLN A 426 -11.00 10.75 -4.52
CA GLN A 426 -11.71 10.82 -5.79
C GLN A 426 -13.17 10.39 -5.68
N ALA A 427 -13.46 9.28 -4.98
CA ALA A 427 -14.83 8.84 -4.71
C ALA A 427 -15.63 9.93 -3.96
N LEU A 428 -15.03 10.55 -2.93
CA LEU A 428 -15.63 11.66 -2.21
C LEU A 428 -15.85 12.89 -3.10
N ALA A 429 -14.91 13.20 -4.00
CA ALA A 429 -15.01 14.34 -4.91
C ALA A 429 -16.16 14.17 -5.92
N ILE A 430 -16.37 12.95 -6.43
CA ILE A 430 -17.51 12.61 -7.30
C ILE A 430 -18.82 12.79 -6.54
N ALA A 431 -18.92 12.23 -5.32
CA ALA A 431 -20.12 12.38 -4.50
C ALA A 431 -20.42 13.86 -4.16
N LYS A 432 -19.40 14.71 -3.92
CA LYS A 432 -19.58 16.17 -3.71
C LYS A 432 -20.10 16.91 -4.95
N ARG A 433 -19.87 16.38 -6.15
CA ARG A 433 -20.35 16.97 -7.41
C ARG A 433 -21.73 16.44 -7.81
N TRP A 434 -22.25 15.44 -7.10
CA TRP A 434 -23.48 14.74 -7.44
C TRP A 434 -24.68 15.67 -7.64
N GLU A 435 -25.00 16.51 -6.66
CA GLU A 435 -26.17 17.40 -6.74
C GLU A 435 -26.06 18.39 -7.91
N ARG A 436 -24.85 18.89 -8.18
CA ARG A 436 -24.60 19.74 -9.36
C ARG A 436 -24.78 18.97 -10.66
N ALA A 437 -24.34 17.71 -10.71
CA ALA A 437 -24.49 16.87 -11.89
C ALA A 437 -25.95 16.54 -12.17
N VAL A 438 -26.72 16.16 -11.14
CA VAL A 438 -28.17 15.94 -11.26
C VAL A 438 -28.89 17.22 -11.69
N GLY A 439 -28.55 18.36 -11.10
CA GLY A 439 -29.14 19.65 -11.47
C GLY A 439 -28.77 20.16 -12.88
N ALA A 440 -27.72 19.60 -13.49
CA ALA A 440 -27.31 19.94 -14.85
C ALA A 440 -28.06 19.13 -15.93
N ILE A 441 -28.81 18.09 -15.55
CA ILE A 441 -29.54 17.24 -16.49
C ILE A 441 -30.68 18.06 -17.12
N PRO A 442 -30.67 18.27 -18.45
CA PRO A 442 -31.77 18.94 -19.13
C PRO A 442 -33.03 18.05 -19.15
N PRO A 443 -34.22 18.60 -19.45
CA PRO A 443 -35.37 17.81 -19.86
C PRO A 443 -35.05 16.93 -21.08
N PRO A 444 -35.75 15.79 -21.30
CA PRO A 444 -35.55 14.96 -22.47
C PRO A 444 -35.89 15.72 -23.77
N ALA A 445 -35.16 15.48 -24.85
CA ALA A 445 -35.30 16.16 -26.13
C ALA A 445 -36.70 15.97 -26.77
N ALA A 446 -37.42 14.92 -26.39
CA ALA A 446 -38.80 14.67 -26.81
C ALA A 446 -39.79 15.71 -26.26
N PHE A 447 -39.42 16.50 -25.25
CA PHE A 447 -40.26 17.54 -24.66
C PHE A 447 -39.91 18.91 -25.24
N SER A 448 -40.91 19.59 -25.82
CA SER A 448 -40.79 21.00 -26.21
C SER A 448 -40.66 21.90 -24.98
N ASP A 449 -40.09 23.10 -25.14
CA ASP A 449 -40.01 24.10 -24.07
C ASP A 449 -41.37 24.41 -23.44
N GLU A 450 -42.45 24.40 -24.24
CA GLU A 450 -43.82 24.58 -23.77
C GLU A 450 -44.28 23.41 -22.89
N SER A 451 -43.97 22.16 -23.29
CA SER A 451 -44.27 20.97 -22.49
C SER A 451 -43.49 20.97 -21.17
N VAL A 452 -42.22 21.42 -21.20
CA VAL A 452 -41.41 21.58 -19.99
C VAL A 452 -42.01 22.66 -19.08
N ALA A 453 -42.47 23.79 -19.66
CA ALA A 453 -43.13 24.84 -18.90
C ALA A 453 -44.46 24.37 -18.27
N ALA A 454 -45.24 23.55 -18.99
CA ALA A 454 -46.41 22.88 -18.46
C ALA A 454 -46.08 21.99 -17.26
N TRP A 455 -45.02 21.19 -17.36
CA TRP A 455 -44.55 20.36 -16.24
C TRP A 455 -44.11 21.18 -15.02
N ARG A 456 -43.45 22.32 -15.22
CA ARG A 456 -43.10 23.22 -14.11
C ARG A 456 -44.34 23.79 -13.43
N ARG A 457 -45.37 24.16 -14.19
CA ARG A 457 -46.65 24.64 -13.64
C ARG A 457 -47.41 23.53 -12.93
N LEU A 458 -47.41 22.30 -13.47
CA LEU A 458 -47.96 21.12 -12.80
C LEU A 458 -47.26 20.86 -11.45
N ALA A 459 -45.92 20.85 -11.44
CA ALA A 459 -45.12 20.67 -10.23
C ALA A 459 -45.46 21.74 -9.18
N ALA A 460 -45.52 23.01 -9.56
CA ALA A 460 -45.93 24.10 -8.68
C ALA A 460 -47.38 23.92 -8.17
N GLY A 461 -48.30 23.45 -9.01
CA GLY A 461 -49.69 23.18 -8.65
C GLY A 461 -49.86 22.08 -7.60
N ILE A 462 -48.89 21.16 -7.50
CA ILE A 462 -48.82 20.15 -6.44
C ILE A 462 -47.77 20.49 -5.36
N GLY A 463 -47.29 21.74 -5.29
CA GLY A 463 -46.30 22.17 -4.29
C GLY A 463 -44.96 21.41 -4.35
N ALA A 464 -44.54 20.99 -5.55
CA ALA A 464 -43.32 20.24 -5.80
C ALA A 464 -42.36 20.99 -6.74
N GLU A 465 -41.13 20.51 -6.82
CA GLU A 465 -40.18 20.89 -7.87
C GLU A 465 -40.19 19.82 -8.98
N LEU A 466 -40.03 20.26 -10.23
CA LEU A 466 -39.88 19.36 -11.37
C LEU A 466 -38.49 18.71 -11.31
N VAL A 467 -38.44 17.38 -11.42
CA VAL A 467 -37.24 16.61 -11.73
C VAL A 467 -37.13 16.51 -13.25
N PRO A 468 -36.24 17.29 -13.91
CA PRO A 468 -36.21 17.36 -15.37
C PRO A 468 -35.83 16.03 -16.00
N ALA A 469 -34.94 15.27 -15.36
CA ALA A 469 -34.43 14.01 -15.86
C ALA A 469 -35.54 13.02 -16.22
N SER A 470 -36.49 12.79 -15.31
CA SER A 470 -37.58 11.83 -15.46
C SER A 470 -38.92 12.47 -15.82
N MET A 471 -38.97 13.79 -16.00
CA MET A 471 -40.20 14.57 -16.12
C MET A 471 -41.20 14.15 -15.04
N SER A 472 -40.82 14.32 -13.78
CA SER A 472 -41.63 13.94 -12.63
C SER A 472 -41.67 15.01 -11.55
N ALA A 473 -42.72 14.97 -10.73
CA ALA A 473 -42.90 15.86 -9.59
C ALA A 473 -43.66 15.12 -8.49
N ALA A 474 -43.24 15.28 -7.23
CA ALA A 474 -43.89 14.68 -6.08
C ALA A 474 -44.09 15.73 -4.98
N GLY A 475 -45.33 15.90 -4.51
CA GLY A 475 -45.71 16.93 -3.54
C GLY A 475 -47.07 16.63 -2.92
N GLN A 476 -47.90 17.67 -2.77
CA GLN A 476 -49.24 17.56 -2.22
C GLN A 476 -50.29 18.25 -3.09
N PHE A 477 -51.43 17.59 -3.26
CA PHE A 477 -52.61 18.16 -3.90
C PHE A 477 -53.82 18.03 -2.97
N GLU A 478 -54.45 19.16 -2.61
CA GLU A 478 -55.55 19.23 -1.64
C GLU A 478 -55.27 18.44 -0.34
N GLY A 479 -54.05 18.59 0.20
CA GLY A 479 -53.63 17.96 1.45
C GLY A 479 -53.24 16.47 1.35
N ARG A 480 -53.24 15.87 0.16
CA ARG A 480 -52.86 14.47 -0.08
C ARG A 480 -51.53 14.37 -0.79
N ARG A 481 -50.76 13.32 -0.50
CA ARG A 481 -49.51 13.07 -1.23
C ARG A 481 -49.84 12.78 -2.70
N ALA A 482 -49.26 13.54 -3.60
CA ALA A 482 -49.51 13.49 -5.03
C ALA A 482 -48.19 13.35 -5.80
N ARG A 483 -48.20 12.56 -6.87
CA ARG A 483 -47.05 12.37 -7.77
C ARG A 483 -47.51 12.37 -9.22
N ALA A 484 -46.76 13.03 -10.09
CA ALA A 484 -46.90 12.94 -11.54
C ALA A 484 -45.57 12.49 -12.14
N GLU A 485 -45.56 11.55 -13.07
CA GLU A 485 -44.35 11.12 -13.78
C GLU A 485 -44.65 10.71 -15.22
N THR A 486 -43.71 10.94 -16.14
CA THR A 486 -43.75 10.36 -17.48
C THR A 486 -43.16 8.95 -17.47
N ARG A 487 -43.88 8.00 -18.07
CA ARG A 487 -43.37 6.69 -18.46
C ARG A 487 -42.84 6.74 -19.89
N PHE A 488 -41.68 6.16 -20.10
CA PHE A 488 -40.99 6.12 -21.39
C PHE A 488 -40.94 4.68 -21.91
N ASP A 489 -40.88 4.52 -23.23
CA ASP A 489 -40.59 3.23 -23.84
C ASP A 489 -39.08 2.93 -23.85
N ALA A 490 -38.71 1.80 -24.45
CA ALA A 490 -37.31 1.37 -24.56
C ALA A 490 -36.45 2.27 -25.47
N ASP A 491 -37.06 2.99 -26.41
CA ASP A 491 -36.38 3.94 -27.30
C ASP A 491 -36.32 5.36 -26.69
N GLY A 492 -36.93 5.53 -25.52
CA GLY A 492 -36.96 6.78 -24.79
C GLY A 492 -38.04 7.77 -25.22
N ALA A 493 -38.99 7.33 -26.04
CA ALA A 493 -40.15 8.14 -26.35
C ALA A 493 -41.12 8.17 -25.15
N PRO A 494 -41.71 9.34 -24.84
CA PRO A 494 -42.70 9.44 -23.78
C PRO A 494 -43.98 8.68 -24.19
N MET A 495 -44.36 7.66 -23.43
CA MET A 495 -45.56 6.88 -23.68
C MET A 495 -46.80 7.50 -23.02
N THR A 496 -46.72 7.72 -21.71
CA THR A 496 -47.85 8.17 -20.90
C THR A 496 -47.38 9.00 -19.71
N THR A 497 -48.26 9.85 -19.18
CA THR A 497 -48.06 10.52 -17.90
C THR A 497 -48.97 9.91 -16.86
N VAL A 498 -48.41 9.41 -15.77
CA VAL A 498 -49.17 8.82 -14.67
C VAL A 498 -49.23 9.82 -13.53
N VAL A 499 -50.45 10.18 -13.14
CA VAL A 499 -50.73 10.94 -11.92
C VAL A 499 -51.22 10.00 -10.84
N THR A 500 -50.76 10.21 -9.62
CA THR A 500 -50.92 9.28 -8.52
C THR A 500 -51.26 10.03 -7.24
N LEU A 501 -52.30 9.60 -6.54
CA LEU A 501 -52.78 10.19 -5.29
C LEU A 501 -52.76 9.12 -4.19
N ALA A 502 -52.01 9.35 -3.11
CA ALA A 502 -51.99 8.42 -1.97
C ALA A 502 -53.25 8.55 -1.13
N MET A 503 -53.80 7.42 -0.70
CA MET A 503 -54.98 7.36 0.16
C MET A 503 -54.58 7.08 1.61
N GLU A 504 -54.74 8.09 2.47
CA GLU A 504 -54.46 7.97 3.90
C GLU A 504 -55.69 8.35 4.75
N PRO A 505 -56.26 7.41 5.53
CA PRO A 505 -55.88 6.01 5.68
C PRO A 505 -56.26 5.14 4.46
N PRO A 506 -55.60 3.98 4.24
CA PRO A 506 -55.97 3.03 3.19
C PRO A 506 -57.45 2.62 3.21
N ILE A 507 -58.04 2.42 2.04
CA ILE A 507 -59.40 1.89 1.90
C ILE A 507 -59.35 0.37 1.69
N VAL A 508 -60.27 -0.39 2.28
CA VAL A 508 -60.36 -1.83 1.95
C VAL A 508 -61.30 -1.96 0.74
N THR A 509 -60.69 -2.08 -0.43
CA THR A 509 -61.33 -2.31 -1.73
C THR A 509 -60.47 -3.32 -2.48
N ASP A 510 -61.10 -4.13 -3.33
CA ASP A 510 -60.36 -4.93 -4.30
C ASP A 510 -59.74 -3.99 -5.34
N VAL A 511 -58.62 -4.41 -5.92
CA VAL A 511 -57.98 -3.66 -7.01
C VAL A 511 -58.95 -3.60 -8.19
N GLN A 512 -59.32 -2.38 -8.59
CA GLN A 512 -60.20 -2.13 -9.74
C GLN A 512 -59.45 -1.28 -10.75
N SER A 513 -59.58 -1.62 -12.03
CA SER A 513 -58.93 -0.88 -13.12
C SER A 513 -59.89 -0.68 -14.28
N TRP A 514 -59.66 0.42 -15.01
CA TRP A 514 -60.29 0.68 -16.30
C TRP A 514 -59.25 1.18 -17.29
N ASN A 515 -59.36 0.71 -18.53
CA ASN A 515 -58.52 1.10 -19.66
C ASN A 515 -59.42 1.45 -20.86
N ALA A 516 -59.09 2.49 -21.61
CA ALA A 516 -59.88 2.96 -22.75
C ALA A 516 -59.94 1.95 -23.92
N GLU A 517 -58.90 1.12 -24.09
CA GLU A 517 -58.79 0.12 -25.15
C GLU A 517 -59.41 -1.23 -24.74
N GLU A 518 -59.11 -1.69 -23.53
CA GLU A 518 -59.53 -3.01 -23.04
C GLU A 518 -60.87 -2.98 -22.28
N GLY A 519 -61.35 -1.79 -21.92
CA GLY A 519 -62.51 -1.62 -21.04
C GLY A 519 -62.16 -1.86 -19.57
N GLY A 520 -63.12 -2.38 -18.81
CA GLY A 520 -63.00 -2.62 -17.37
C GLY A 520 -64.17 -2.04 -16.60
N ASP A 521 -64.43 -2.63 -15.43
CA ASP A 521 -65.53 -2.22 -14.56
C ASP A 521 -64.97 -1.72 -13.23
N VAL A 522 -65.07 -0.41 -13.03
CA VAL A 522 -64.83 0.24 -11.75
C VAL A 522 -66.18 0.62 -11.17
N HIS A 523 -66.56 -0.01 -10.06
CA HIS A 523 -67.83 0.20 -9.41
C HIS A 523 -67.65 0.90 -8.07
N VAL A 524 -68.05 2.18 -8.02
CA VAL A 524 -68.02 3.00 -6.81
C VAL A 524 -69.41 3.56 -6.56
N SER A 525 -70.08 3.08 -5.51
CA SER A 525 -71.43 3.54 -5.20
C SER A 525 -71.43 5.02 -4.84
N GLY A 526 -72.15 5.85 -5.60
CA GLY A 526 -72.15 7.30 -5.45
C GLY A 526 -70.95 8.01 -6.10
N GLY A 527 -70.06 7.27 -6.76
CA GLY A 527 -68.90 7.77 -7.50
C GLY A 527 -69.08 7.77 -9.02
N ASP A 528 -70.26 7.41 -9.55
CA ASP A 528 -70.50 7.23 -10.99
C ASP A 528 -70.11 8.46 -11.82
N ALA A 529 -70.38 9.67 -11.30
CA ALA A 529 -70.00 10.91 -11.96
C ALA A 529 -68.47 11.11 -12.00
N ALA A 530 -67.77 10.79 -10.91
CA ALA A 530 -66.30 10.88 -10.84
C ALA A 530 -65.63 9.83 -11.73
N VAL A 531 -66.17 8.60 -11.75
CA VAL A 531 -65.74 7.52 -12.64
C VAL A 531 -65.96 7.89 -14.11
N ALA A 532 -67.16 8.37 -14.47
CA ALA A 532 -67.46 8.80 -15.83
C ALA A 532 -66.53 9.94 -16.28
N ALA A 533 -66.31 10.92 -15.40
CA ALA A 533 -65.37 11.99 -15.66
C ALA A 533 -63.95 11.45 -15.86
N LEU A 534 -63.45 10.53 -15.04
CA LEU A 534 -62.12 9.94 -15.26
C LEU A 534 -62.05 9.21 -16.61
N LYS A 535 -63.04 8.41 -16.98
CA LYS A 535 -63.10 7.71 -18.27
C LYS A 535 -63.01 8.66 -19.48
N GLU A 536 -63.56 9.87 -19.37
CA GLU A 536 -63.48 10.88 -20.44
C GLU A 536 -62.12 11.60 -20.52
N ALA A 537 -61.38 11.68 -19.41
CA ALA A 537 -60.17 12.51 -19.30
C ALA A 537 -58.85 11.73 -19.31
N CYS A 538 -58.87 10.41 -19.13
CA CYS A 538 -57.67 9.59 -19.03
C CYS A 538 -57.73 8.36 -19.94
N LEU A 539 -56.56 7.80 -20.25
CA LEU A 539 -56.40 6.56 -21.02
C LEU A 539 -56.69 5.33 -20.16
N ALA A 540 -56.38 5.42 -18.86
CA ALA A 540 -56.63 4.37 -17.88
C ALA A 540 -56.64 4.97 -16.47
N PHE A 541 -57.29 4.32 -15.51
CA PHE A 541 -57.12 4.64 -14.09
C PHE A 541 -57.30 3.39 -13.23
N GLU A 542 -56.64 3.38 -12.07
CA GLU A 542 -56.61 2.25 -11.15
C GLU A 542 -56.93 2.71 -9.73
N VAL A 543 -57.69 1.88 -9.03
CA VAL A 543 -58.07 2.03 -7.63
C VAL A 543 -57.46 0.88 -6.86
N GLU A 544 -56.39 1.17 -6.12
CA GLU A 544 -55.76 0.22 -5.22
C GLU A 544 -56.13 0.51 -3.76
N ARG A 545 -55.61 -0.28 -2.83
CA ARG A 545 -55.87 -0.11 -1.39
C ARG A 545 -55.35 1.23 -0.84
N GLU A 546 -54.19 1.66 -1.33
CA GLU A 546 -53.43 2.80 -0.78
C GLU A 546 -53.22 3.92 -1.82
N LEU A 547 -53.69 3.71 -3.04
CA LEU A 547 -53.31 4.52 -4.18
C LEU A 547 -54.46 4.64 -5.19
N LEU A 548 -54.64 5.85 -5.71
CA LEU A 548 -55.40 6.07 -6.94
C LEU A 548 -54.44 6.56 -8.01
N SER A 549 -54.50 5.97 -9.21
CA SER A 549 -53.66 6.39 -10.34
C SER A 549 -54.51 6.68 -11.57
N ALA A 550 -54.10 7.64 -12.38
CA ALA A 550 -54.68 7.89 -13.71
C ALA A 550 -53.57 8.11 -14.74
N THR A 551 -53.75 7.52 -15.92
CA THR A 551 -52.80 7.51 -17.03
C THR A 551 -53.29 8.46 -18.11
N LEU A 552 -52.46 9.41 -18.50
CA LEU A 552 -52.74 10.47 -19.48
C LEU A 552 -51.82 10.34 -20.69
N PRO A 553 -52.17 10.92 -21.86
CA PRO A 553 -51.24 11.06 -22.97
C PRO A 553 -49.96 11.81 -22.58
N ALA A 554 -48.83 11.47 -23.20
CA ALA A 554 -47.57 12.20 -23.07
C ALA A 554 -47.01 12.58 -24.46
N PRO A 555 -46.27 13.69 -24.59
CA PRO A 555 -46.05 14.75 -23.60
C PRO A 555 -47.33 15.49 -23.19
N LEU A 556 -47.34 16.11 -22.01
CA LEU A 556 -48.45 16.96 -21.59
C LEU A 556 -48.43 18.29 -22.38
N PRO A 557 -49.50 18.65 -23.11
CA PRO A 557 -49.56 19.92 -23.84
C PRO A 557 -49.78 21.12 -22.89
N SER A 558 -50.32 20.88 -21.70
CA SER A 558 -50.46 21.84 -20.61
C SER A 558 -50.61 21.10 -19.28
N GLU A 559 -50.56 21.82 -18.15
CA GLU A 559 -50.77 21.26 -16.82
C GLU A 559 -52.24 20.90 -16.53
N ALA A 560 -53.19 21.47 -17.27
CA ALA A 560 -54.62 21.39 -16.98
C ALA A 560 -55.18 19.95 -16.99
N PRO A 561 -54.83 19.06 -17.95
CA PRO A 561 -55.26 17.67 -17.92
C PRO A 561 -54.82 16.93 -16.66
N ALA A 562 -53.57 17.14 -16.22
CA ALA A 562 -53.03 16.48 -15.04
C ALA A 562 -53.64 17.02 -13.73
N LEU A 563 -53.80 18.34 -13.59
CA LEU A 563 -54.48 18.93 -12.43
C LEU A 563 -55.97 18.55 -12.37
N SER A 564 -56.65 18.51 -13.52
CA SER A 564 -58.02 18.01 -13.62
C SER A 564 -58.11 16.53 -13.24
N ALA A 565 -57.14 15.71 -13.62
CA ALA A 565 -57.10 14.30 -13.23
C ALA A 565 -56.92 14.16 -11.71
N PHE A 566 -56.01 14.93 -11.09
CA PHE A 566 -55.88 14.94 -9.62
C PHE A 566 -57.18 15.32 -8.91
N ALA A 567 -57.87 16.39 -9.34
CA ALA A 567 -59.15 16.79 -8.76
C ALA A 567 -60.20 15.67 -8.86
N ARG A 568 -60.28 14.98 -10.01
CA ARG A 568 -61.19 13.85 -10.20
C ARG A 568 -60.82 12.63 -9.34
N LEU A 569 -59.52 12.38 -9.13
CA LEU A 569 -59.06 11.35 -8.19
C LEU A 569 -59.44 11.69 -6.74
N VAL A 570 -59.38 12.97 -6.35
CA VAL A 570 -59.86 13.43 -5.04
C VAL A 570 -61.36 13.20 -4.88
N ASP A 571 -62.17 13.57 -5.87
CA ASP A 571 -63.62 13.34 -5.86
C ASP A 571 -63.95 11.85 -5.74
N LEU A 572 -63.22 11.00 -6.48
CA LEU A 572 -63.36 9.55 -6.41
C LEU A 572 -63.02 9.01 -5.02
N GLU A 573 -61.93 9.48 -4.41
CA GLU A 573 -61.56 9.10 -3.04
C GLU A 573 -62.66 9.50 -2.03
N ILE A 574 -63.21 10.70 -2.14
CA ILE A 574 -64.27 11.18 -1.26
C ILE A 574 -65.51 10.30 -1.40
N ALA A 575 -65.89 9.91 -2.62
CA ALA A 575 -66.99 8.99 -2.87
C ALA A 575 -66.74 7.61 -2.24
N LEU A 576 -65.55 7.03 -2.45
CA LEU A 576 -65.11 5.75 -1.87
C LEU A 576 -65.18 5.76 -0.33
N ARG A 577 -64.79 6.87 0.30
CA ARG A 577 -64.84 7.02 1.76
C ARG A 577 -66.27 7.21 2.28
N THR A 578 -67.12 7.93 1.55
CA THR A 578 -68.51 8.20 1.95
C THR A 578 -69.36 6.94 1.92
N GLN A 579 -69.13 6.04 0.94
CA GLN A 579 -69.78 4.72 0.86
C GLN A 579 -69.62 3.91 2.16
N ARG A 580 -68.44 3.99 2.80
CA ARG A 580 -68.15 3.26 4.04
C ARG A 580 -68.82 3.85 5.29
N SER A 581 -69.07 5.15 5.31
CA SER A 581 -69.75 5.78 6.45
C SER A 581 -71.24 5.41 6.53
N GLY A 582 -71.85 4.93 5.43
CA GLY A 582 -73.25 4.49 5.37
C GLY A 582 -73.53 3.06 5.87
N TYR A 583 -72.48 2.28 6.16
CA TYR A 583 -72.56 0.89 6.68
C TYR A 583 -72.25 0.80 8.19
N ARG A 584 -72.44 1.89 8.95
CA ARG A 584 -72.33 1.89 10.42
C ARG A 584 -73.66 1.73 11.11
#